data_AF-A0A2K8P8Y0-F1
#
_entry.id   AF-A0A2K8P8Y0-F1
#
_cell.length_a   1.000
_cell.length_b   1.000
_cell.length_c   1.000
_cell.angle_alpha   90.00
_cell.angle_beta   90.00
_cell.angle_gamma   90.00
#
_symmetry.space_group_name_H-M   'P 1'
#
loop_
_entity.id
_entity.type
_entity.pdbx_description
1 polymer ?
#
loop_
_entity_poly.entity_id
_entity_poly.type
_entity_poly.pdbx_seq_one_letter_code
_entity_poly.pdbx_strand_id
1 'polypeptide(L)'
;MKAEGHIEYRIQHLRDRLAREDIAELGVRVETRGPAAHVWGSVTSPDCRAAVLRIAEEELAGVPWHADLTVSCHNPPDHRGAVVIRVAAVGDIHLSPGDEGTLRPAFETLGDCADLLLLAGDLTRHGTPAEAQVVAGEVAGLPVPVVAVLGNHDYQSDQEAAVTRELVRAGVHVLEGNGVLLDVGGARVGVAGTKGFGGGFAGRCASEFGEPEMKSFVRYTRRCADDLGRALGELREAGSTALIALTHFSPVPDTLAGEPLEIYPFLGSYLLAEAMDREGADLAVHGHAHMGTEHGMTAGGVRVRNVAMPVIDRAFAVYHLGRSSSNDERPDEHRK
;
A
#
# COMPACT_ATOMS: atom_id res chain seq x y z
N MET A 1 -1.59 -33.38 -9.23
CA MET A 1 -1.81 -34.12 -7.97
C MET A 1 -0.54 -34.45 -7.16
N LYS A 2 0.67 -34.65 -7.72
CA LYS A 2 1.88 -34.90 -6.88
C LYS A 2 2.63 -33.63 -6.41
N ALA A 3 2.52 -32.51 -7.12
CA ALA A 3 3.24 -31.27 -6.79
C ALA A 3 2.59 -30.48 -5.63
N GLU A 4 1.25 -30.42 -5.58
CA GLU A 4 0.50 -29.71 -4.52
C GLU A 4 0.70 -30.32 -3.14
N GLY A 5 0.74 -31.65 -3.03
CA GLY A 5 1.03 -32.31 -1.74
C GLY A 5 2.46 -32.09 -1.23
N HIS A 6 3.40 -31.71 -2.11
CA HIS A 6 4.79 -31.46 -1.74
C HIS A 6 5.00 -30.05 -1.20
N ILE A 7 4.31 -29.04 -1.75
CA ILE A 7 4.40 -27.66 -1.25
C ILE A 7 3.70 -27.51 0.10
N GLU A 8 2.53 -28.14 0.29
CA GLU A 8 1.76 -28.02 1.52
C GLU A 8 2.45 -28.69 2.71
N TYR A 9 3.12 -29.82 2.47
CA TYR A 9 4.00 -30.46 3.45
C TYR A 9 5.15 -29.54 3.90
N ARG A 10 5.80 -28.87 2.95
CA ARG A 10 6.93 -27.97 3.25
C ARG A 10 6.51 -26.71 3.97
N ILE A 11 5.34 -26.16 3.62
CA ILE A 11 4.75 -25.04 4.35
C ILE A 11 4.42 -25.44 5.78
N GLN A 12 3.85 -26.62 5.99
CA GLN A 12 3.57 -27.08 7.35
C GLN A 12 4.86 -27.28 8.15
N HIS A 13 5.91 -27.82 7.52
CA HIS A 13 7.22 -27.97 8.16
C HIS A 13 7.87 -26.62 8.49
N LEU A 14 7.75 -25.63 7.60
CA LEU A 14 8.17 -24.25 7.86
C LEU A 14 7.41 -23.62 9.04
N ARG A 15 6.08 -23.78 9.10
CA ARG A 15 5.26 -23.31 10.23
C ARG A 15 5.72 -23.93 11.55
N ASP A 16 5.93 -25.24 11.57
CA ASP A 16 6.33 -25.97 12.77
C ASP A 16 7.73 -25.55 13.24
N ARG A 17 8.66 -25.28 12.31
CA ARG A 17 10.03 -24.85 12.64
C ARG A 17 10.07 -23.41 13.15
N LEU A 18 9.32 -22.50 12.53
CA LEU A 18 9.16 -21.12 13.01
C LEU A 18 8.54 -21.06 14.42
N ALA A 19 7.62 -21.97 14.74
CA ALA A 19 7.01 -22.06 16.06
C ALA A 19 7.94 -22.68 17.13
N ARG A 20 8.88 -23.56 16.74
CA ARG A 20 9.83 -24.19 17.68
C ARG A 20 11.03 -23.33 18.05
N GLU A 21 11.46 -22.46 17.14
CA GLU A 21 12.63 -21.59 17.37
C GLU A 21 12.23 -20.27 18.07
N ASP A 22 10.97 -20.09 18.47
CA ASP A 22 10.40 -18.85 19.08
C ASP A 22 10.65 -17.57 18.23
N ILE A 23 11.00 -17.72 16.95
CA ILE A 23 11.29 -16.61 16.03
C ILE A 23 9.99 -15.90 15.58
N ALA A 24 8.85 -16.58 15.70
CA ALA A 24 7.54 -16.12 15.23
C ALA A 24 6.56 -15.73 16.36
N GLU A 25 7.06 -15.28 17.52
CA GLU A 25 6.21 -14.89 18.66
C GLU A 25 5.13 -13.83 18.33
N LEU A 26 5.24 -13.09 17.21
CA LEU A 26 4.27 -12.05 16.84
C LEU A 26 3.97 -12.02 15.32
N GLY A 27 3.18 -12.98 14.83
CA GLY A 27 2.33 -12.73 13.65
C GLY A 27 2.91 -13.07 12.27
N VAL A 28 3.98 -13.85 12.18
CA VAL A 28 4.44 -14.43 10.89
C VAL A 28 3.50 -15.55 10.47
N ARG A 29 2.89 -15.41 9.29
CA ARG A 29 2.00 -16.39 8.65
C ARG A 29 2.64 -16.92 7.38
N VAL A 30 2.37 -18.19 7.10
CA VAL A 30 2.84 -18.86 5.88
C VAL A 30 1.64 -19.46 5.17
N GLU A 31 1.43 -19.14 3.90
CA GLU A 31 0.30 -19.64 3.10
C GLU A 31 0.73 -20.03 1.68
N THR A 32 -0.03 -20.94 1.06
CA THR A 32 0.10 -21.32 -0.35
C THR A 32 -0.73 -20.37 -1.22
N ARG A 33 -0.12 -19.79 -2.26
CA ARG A 33 -0.83 -19.08 -3.33
C ARG A 33 -0.37 -19.61 -4.68
N GLY A 34 -1.22 -20.42 -5.32
CA GLY A 34 -0.87 -21.09 -6.58
C GLY A 34 0.37 -22.00 -6.40
N PRO A 35 1.41 -21.89 -7.25
CA PRO A 35 2.61 -22.70 -7.14
C PRO A 35 3.64 -22.17 -6.13
N ALA A 36 3.34 -21.06 -5.43
CA ALA A 36 4.29 -20.38 -4.55
C ALA A 36 3.86 -20.35 -3.08
N ALA A 37 4.86 -20.33 -2.18
CA ALA A 37 4.67 -20.12 -0.75
C ALA A 37 4.86 -18.64 -0.39
N HIS A 38 4.05 -18.11 0.52
CA HIS A 38 4.09 -16.73 0.95
C HIS A 38 4.30 -16.66 2.46
N VAL A 39 5.38 -16.00 2.88
CA VAL A 39 5.74 -15.80 4.29
C VAL A 39 5.56 -14.32 4.61
N TRP A 40 4.61 -13.94 5.46
CA TRP A 40 4.30 -12.53 5.71
C TRP A 40 3.97 -12.27 7.18
N GLY A 41 4.15 -11.04 7.65
CA GLY A 41 3.86 -10.67 9.04
C GLY A 41 4.83 -9.63 9.58
N SER A 42 4.77 -9.41 10.90
CA SER A 42 5.70 -8.51 11.58
C SER A 42 6.75 -9.30 12.35
N VAL A 43 7.96 -8.76 12.45
CA VAL A 43 9.06 -9.31 13.24
C VAL A 43 9.68 -8.20 14.07
N THR A 44 10.22 -8.55 15.23
CA THR A 44 10.65 -7.59 16.26
C THR A 44 12.01 -6.96 15.98
N SER A 45 12.80 -7.53 15.07
CA SER A 45 14.13 -7.03 14.72
C SER A 45 14.58 -7.45 13.31
N PRO A 46 15.58 -6.77 12.73
CA PRO A 46 16.21 -7.22 11.49
C PRO A 46 16.82 -8.63 11.59
N ASP A 47 17.35 -9.00 12.77
CA ASP A 47 17.91 -10.33 13.02
C ASP A 47 16.82 -11.41 13.00
N CYS A 48 15.66 -11.13 13.62
CA CYS A 48 14.48 -12.00 13.51
C CYS A 48 14.04 -12.13 12.06
N ARG A 49 13.98 -11.03 11.30
CA ARG A 49 13.67 -11.07 9.86
C ARG A 49 14.64 -11.97 9.10
N ALA A 50 15.93 -11.79 9.31
CA ALA A 50 16.97 -12.57 8.65
C ALA A 50 16.85 -14.06 9.01
N ALA A 51 16.53 -14.37 10.27
CA ALA A 51 16.31 -15.74 10.72
C ALA A 51 15.09 -16.38 10.05
N VAL A 52 13.94 -15.69 9.97
CA VAL A 52 12.75 -16.18 9.26
C VAL A 52 13.06 -16.42 7.78
N LEU A 53 13.74 -15.48 7.11
CA LEU A 53 14.10 -15.61 5.69
C LEU A 53 15.01 -16.81 5.44
N ARG A 54 16.03 -17.01 6.29
CA ARG A 54 16.93 -18.16 6.19
C ARG A 54 16.19 -19.48 6.37
N ILE A 55 15.33 -19.58 7.38
CA ILE A 55 14.52 -20.79 7.63
C ILE A 55 13.59 -21.03 6.44
N ALA A 56 12.93 -20.00 5.92
CA ALA A 56 12.08 -20.13 4.75
C ALA A 56 12.86 -20.57 3.50
N GLU A 57 14.07 -20.05 3.27
CA GLU A 57 14.93 -20.46 2.16
C GLU A 57 15.34 -21.93 2.24
N GLU A 58 15.73 -22.40 3.42
CA GLU A 58 16.05 -23.81 3.68
C GLU A 58 14.83 -24.71 3.47
N GLU A 59 13.70 -24.34 4.08
CA GLU A 59 12.50 -25.17 4.10
C GLU A 59 11.74 -25.15 2.78
N LEU A 60 11.86 -24.08 1.99
CA LEU A 60 11.20 -23.89 0.69
C LEU A 60 12.16 -24.03 -0.50
N ALA A 61 13.43 -24.41 -0.30
CA ALA A 61 14.39 -24.74 -1.37
C ALA A 61 13.80 -25.52 -2.56
N GLY A 62 13.65 -24.91 -3.74
CA GLY A 62 13.05 -25.54 -4.93
C GLY A 62 11.52 -25.38 -5.05
N VAL A 63 10.89 -24.63 -4.16
CA VAL A 63 9.53 -24.09 -4.28
C VAL A 63 9.64 -22.57 -4.46
N PRO A 64 9.01 -21.96 -5.47
CA PRO A 64 8.93 -20.51 -5.57
C PRO A 64 8.31 -19.91 -4.30
N TRP A 65 8.90 -18.87 -3.73
CA TRP A 65 8.33 -18.26 -2.54
C TRP A 65 8.66 -16.78 -2.42
N HIS A 66 7.81 -16.06 -1.70
CA HIS A 66 7.92 -14.62 -1.46
C HIS A 66 7.82 -14.33 0.03
N ALA A 67 8.55 -13.30 0.47
CA ALA A 67 8.57 -12.85 1.85
C ALA A 67 8.10 -11.41 1.97
N ASP A 68 7.18 -11.16 2.89
CA ASP A 68 6.66 -9.84 3.22
C ASP A 68 6.68 -9.61 4.74
N LEU A 69 7.90 -9.49 5.26
CA LEU A 69 8.16 -9.34 6.68
C LEU A 69 8.49 -7.88 7.01
N THR A 70 7.65 -7.26 7.83
CA THR A 70 7.83 -5.91 8.35
C THR A 70 8.62 -5.97 9.65
N VAL A 71 9.71 -5.20 9.76
CA VAL A 71 10.42 -5.06 11.04
C VAL A 71 9.75 -3.95 11.84
N SER A 72 9.13 -4.31 12.96
CA SER A 72 8.57 -3.37 13.93
C SER A 72 9.64 -3.03 14.97
N CYS A 73 10.64 -2.23 14.60
CA CYS A 73 11.70 -1.81 15.53
C CYS A 73 11.43 -0.40 16.08
N HIS A 74 11.64 -0.23 17.39
CA HIS A 74 11.63 1.07 18.08
C HIS A 74 12.99 1.80 17.98
N ASN A 75 13.90 1.38 17.08
CA ASN A 75 15.20 2.00 16.88
C ASN A 75 15.56 2.08 15.39
N PRO A 76 16.24 3.15 14.95
CA PRO A 76 16.67 3.29 13.56
C PRO A 76 17.85 2.35 13.24
N PRO A 77 17.84 1.66 12.09
CA PRO A 77 18.98 0.87 11.63
C PRO A 77 20.10 1.77 11.05
N ASP A 78 21.35 1.47 11.40
CA ASP A 78 22.57 2.01 10.78
C ASP A 78 22.93 1.18 9.56
N HIS A 79 22.76 1.68 8.33
CA HIS A 79 23.33 1.01 7.15
C HIS A 79 23.91 1.97 6.11
N ARG A 80 25.23 1.91 5.98
CA ARG A 80 25.97 2.25 4.76
C ARG A 80 25.51 1.33 3.61
N GLY A 81 24.96 1.89 2.53
CA GLY A 81 25.07 1.29 1.19
C GLY A 81 23.80 1.10 0.33
N ALA A 82 22.59 1.09 0.89
CA ALA A 82 21.35 1.01 0.11
C ALA A 82 20.40 2.15 0.48
N VAL A 83 19.95 2.92 -0.50
CA VAL A 83 18.92 3.95 -0.27
C VAL A 83 17.61 3.24 -0.02
N VAL A 84 17.13 3.30 1.23
CA VAL A 84 15.82 2.80 1.64
C VAL A 84 14.93 4.01 1.88
N ILE A 85 13.83 4.09 1.14
CA ILE A 85 12.81 5.14 1.33
C ILE A 85 11.79 4.67 2.36
N ARG A 86 11.54 5.51 3.36
CA ARG A 86 10.63 5.28 4.48
C ARG A 86 9.32 6.03 4.20
N VAL A 87 8.26 5.29 3.93
CA VAL A 87 6.95 5.83 3.57
C VAL A 87 6.03 5.71 4.77
N ALA A 88 5.69 6.82 5.41
CA ALA A 88 4.61 6.84 6.38
C ALA A 88 3.27 6.87 5.63
N ALA A 89 2.27 6.14 6.11
CA ALA A 89 0.96 6.12 5.48
C ALA A 89 -0.17 5.87 6.48
N VAL A 90 -1.30 6.55 6.25
CA VAL A 90 -2.57 6.37 6.96
C VAL A 90 -3.73 6.80 6.07
N GLY A 91 -4.88 6.17 6.20
CA GLY A 91 -6.16 6.60 5.62
C GLY A 91 -7.26 6.53 6.67
N ASP A 92 -8.46 6.98 6.33
CA ASP A 92 -9.65 6.79 7.17
C ASP A 92 -9.49 7.43 8.56
N ILE A 93 -8.86 8.60 8.60
CA ILE A 93 -8.62 9.37 9.83
C ILE A 93 -9.88 10.10 10.29
N HIS A 94 -10.83 10.38 9.38
CA HIS A 94 -12.17 10.86 9.66
C HIS A 94 -12.23 12.02 10.68
N LEU A 95 -11.42 13.05 10.47
CA LEU A 95 -11.34 14.20 11.38
C LEU A 95 -12.53 15.14 11.18
N SER A 96 -12.98 15.72 12.29
CA SER A 96 -14.02 16.74 12.34
C SER A 96 -13.67 17.85 13.33
N PRO A 97 -14.38 19.01 13.29
CA PRO A 97 -14.22 20.04 14.31
C PRO A 97 -14.34 19.48 15.72
N GLY A 98 -13.35 19.77 16.57
CA GLY A 98 -13.18 19.16 17.89
C GLY A 98 -12.09 18.07 17.97
N ASP A 99 -11.61 17.57 16.84
CA ASP A 99 -10.51 16.59 16.76
C ASP A 99 -9.14 17.26 16.57
N GLU A 100 -9.03 18.59 16.73
CA GLU A 100 -7.78 19.32 16.54
C GLU A 100 -6.68 18.83 17.51
N GLY A 101 -5.49 18.61 16.96
CA GLY A 101 -4.31 18.17 17.68
C GLY A 101 -4.29 16.67 18.02
N THR A 102 -5.24 15.88 17.54
CA THR A 102 -5.33 14.45 17.89
C THR A 102 -4.23 13.61 17.24
N LEU A 103 -3.82 13.92 16.00
CA LEU A 103 -2.77 13.22 15.27
C LEU A 103 -1.42 13.95 15.36
N ARG A 104 -1.44 15.25 15.66
CA ARG A 104 -0.28 16.12 15.70
C ARG A 104 0.91 15.57 16.49
N PRO A 105 0.75 15.02 17.72
CA PRO A 105 1.88 14.49 18.48
C PRO A 105 2.61 13.35 17.75
N ALA A 106 1.87 12.51 17.02
CA ALA A 106 2.47 11.44 16.23
C ALA A 106 3.08 11.97 14.94
N PHE A 107 2.40 12.88 14.23
CA PHE A 107 2.92 13.44 12.98
C PHE A 107 4.19 14.28 13.17
N GLU A 108 4.39 14.91 14.33
CA GLU A 108 5.62 15.63 14.63
C GLU A 108 6.86 14.71 14.69
N THR A 109 6.69 13.39 14.90
CA THR A 109 7.80 12.43 14.87
C THR A 109 8.20 12.00 13.45
N LEU A 110 7.45 12.40 12.42
CA LEU A 110 7.66 11.92 11.05
C LEU A 110 9.06 12.24 10.51
N GLY A 111 9.65 13.36 10.91
CA GLY A 111 10.99 13.75 10.46
C GLY A 111 12.08 12.75 10.87
N ASP A 112 11.86 12.02 11.97
CA ASP A 112 12.81 11.04 12.47
C ASP A 112 12.65 9.67 11.81
N CYS A 113 11.42 9.31 11.38
CA CYS A 113 11.08 7.96 10.96
C CYS A 113 10.60 7.80 9.51
N ALA A 114 10.34 8.88 8.78
CA ALA A 114 9.80 8.84 7.42
C ALA A 114 10.43 9.89 6.50
N ASP A 115 10.34 9.66 5.20
CA ASP A 115 10.80 10.56 4.14
C ASP A 115 9.62 11.26 3.43
N LEU A 116 8.41 10.72 3.56
CA LEU A 116 7.14 11.27 3.09
C LEU A 116 5.96 10.66 3.85
N LEU A 117 4.84 11.37 3.87
CA LEU A 117 3.55 10.92 4.40
C LEU A 117 2.53 10.76 3.27
N LEU A 118 1.86 9.62 3.23
CA LEU A 118 0.74 9.34 2.33
C LEU A 118 -0.58 9.32 3.10
N LEU A 119 -1.58 10.03 2.59
CA LEU A 119 -2.94 10.07 3.12
C LEU A 119 -3.90 9.37 2.14
N ALA A 120 -4.40 8.19 2.51
CA ALA A 120 -5.12 7.27 1.62
C ALA A 120 -6.65 7.48 1.63
N GLY A 121 -7.10 8.75 1.62
CA GLY A 121 -8.52 9.12 1.58
C GLY A 121 -9.27 8.98 2.91
N ASP A 122 -10.52 9.42 2.88
CA ASP A 122 -11.43 9.51 4.03
C ASP A 122 -10.83 10.32 5.18
N LEU A 123 -10.36 11.51 4.81
CA LEU A 123 -9.69 12.44 5.72
C LEU A 123 -10.70 13.15 6.61
N THR A 124 -11.89 13.39 6.08
CA THR A 124 -13.02 14.03 6.76
C THR A 124 -14.14 13.02 7.02
N ARG A 125 -15.12 13.35 7.87
CA ARG A 125 -16.33 12.52 8.05
C ARG A 125 -17.39 12.79 7.00
N HIS A 126 -17.55 14.04 6.59
CA HIS A 126 -18.65 14.48 5.74
C HIS A 126 -18.21 15.33 4.55
N GLY A 127 -16.91 15.45 4.28
CA GLY A 127 -16.41 16.15 3.10
C GLY A 127 -16.65 17.65 3.14
N THR A 128 -16.68 18.27 4.33
CA THR A 128 -16.91 19.70 4.46
C THR A 128 -15.59 20.49 4.53
N PRO A 129 -15.56 21.76 4.10
CA PRO A 129 -14.37 22.60 4.21
C PRO A 129 -13.90 22.81 5.66
N ALA A 130 -14.83 22.83 6.62
CA ALA A 130 -14.50 22.99 8.04
C ALA A 130 -13.74 21.77 8.58
N GLU A 131 -14.14 20.55 8.19
CA GLU A 131 -13.40 19.33 8.52
C GLU A 131 -12.03 19.30 7.82
N ALA A 132 -11.97 19.73 6.56
CA ALA A 132 -10.71 19.83 5.82
C ALA A 132 -9.71 20.81 6.47
N GLN A 133 -10.20 21.87 7.13
CA GLN A 133 -9.36 22.79 7.90
C GLN A 133 -8.74 22.13 9.14
N VAL A 134 -9.45 21.21 9.78
CA VAL A 134 -8.89 20.39 10.89
C VAL A 134 -7.78 19.51 10.35
N VAL A 135 -8.03 18.76 9.27
CA VAL A 135 -7.01 17.92 8.61
C VAL A 135 -5.79 18.75 8.21
N ALA A 136 -6.02 19.91 7.57
CA ALA A 136 -4.97 20.86 7.21
C ALA A 136 -4.14 21.31 8.42
N GLY A 137 -4.77 21.54 9.57
CA GLY A 137 -4.09 21.87 10.82
C GLY A 137 -3.15 20.77 11.31
N GLU A 138 -3.57 19.50 11.23
CA GLU A 138 -2.73 18.36 11.64
C GLU A 138 -1.45 18.26 10.79
N VAL A 139 -1.56 18.51 9.48
CA VAL A 139 -0.48 18.27 8.51
C VAL A 139 0.33 19.52 8.14
N ALA A 140 -0.10 20.70 8.56
CA ALA A 140 0.59 21.94 8.25
C ALA A 140 1.99 21.99 8.88
N GLY A 141 3.00 22.31 8.05
CA GLY A 141 4.37 22.52 8.50
C GLY A 141 5.10 21.26 8.96
N LEU A 142 4.64 20.07 8.56
CA LEU A 142 5.35 18.83 8.82
C LEU A 142 6.73 18.81 8.13
N PRO A 143 7.72 18.09 8.69
CA PRO A 143 9.10 18.06 8.17
C PRO A 143 9.25 17.22 6.90
N VAL A 144 8.21 16.50 6.49
CA VAL A 144 8.19 15.62 5.32
C VAL A 144 7.07 16.06 4.36
N PRO A 145 7.22 15.88 3.03
CA PRO A 145 6.15 16.15 2.09
C PRO A 145 4.95 15.23 2.34
N VAL A 146 3.75 15.79 2.17
CA VAL A 146 2.47 15.08 2.35
C VAL A 146 1.78 14.96 1.00
N VAL A 147 1.41 13.72 0.65
CA VAL A 147 0.66 13.41 -0.58
C VAL A 147 -0.64 12.75 -0.19
N ALA A 148 -1.76 13.17 -0.77
CA ALA A 148 -3.07 12.68 -0.42
C ALA A 148 -3.87 12.30 -1.66
N VAL A 149 -4.76 11.33 -1.50
CA VAL A 149 -5.97 11.21 -2.32
C VAL A 149 -7.17 11.45 -1.41
N LEU A 150 -8.31 11.82 -2.01
CA LEU A 150 -9.57 11.88 -1.28
C LEU A 150 -10.24 10.50 -1.25
N GLY A 151 -11.08 10.24 -0.25
CA GLY A 151 -11.93 9.06 -0.15
C GLY A 151 -13.41 9.37 -0.45
N ASN A 152 -14.32 8.43 -0.21
CA ASN A 152 -15.75 8.67 -0.44
C ASN A 152 -16.39 9.60 0.59
N HIS A 153 -15.94 9.59 1.86
CA HIS A 153 -16.42 10.53 2.87
C HIS A 153 -16.06 11.97 2.51
N ASP A 154 -14.91 12.19 1.87
CA ASP A 154 -14.49 13.52 1.41
C ASP A 154 -15.38 14.09 0.29
N TYR A 155 -16.14 13.22 -0.41
CA TYR A 155 -17.14 13.59 -1.42
C TYR A 155 -18.55 13.71 -0.85
N GLN A 156 -18.81 13.34 0.42
CA GLN A 156 -20.16 13.16 0.95
C GLN A 156 -21.04 14.42 0.90
N SER A 157 -20.45 15.62 0.96
CA SER A 157 -21.18 16.88 0.85
C SER A 157 -21.11 17.55 -0.53
N ASP A 158 -20.56 16.86 -1.55
CA ASP A 158 -20.31 17.39 -2.91
C ASP A 158 -19.47 18.69 -2.90
N GLN A 159 -18.57 18.82 -1.92
CA GLN A 159 -17.67 19.95 -1.73
C GLN A 159 -16.19 19.54 -1.79
N GLU A 160 -15.88 18.42 -2.45
CA GLU A 160 -14.54 17.88 -2.62
C GLU A 160 -13.56 18.92 -3.18
N ALA A 161 -14.01 19.79 -4.10
CA ALA A 161 -13.19 20.87 -4.63
C ALA A 161 -12.79 21.90 -3.57
N ALA A 162 -13.64 22.14 -2.57
CA ALA A 162 -13.34 23.02 -1.46
C ALA A 162 -12.43 22.34 -0.42
N VAL A 163 -12.69 21.06 -0.11
CA VAL A 163 -11.81 20.22 0.71
C VAL A 163 -10.39 20.21 0.16
N THR A 164 -10.23 19.90 -1.15
CA THR A 164 -8.94 19.93 -1.84
C THR A 164 -8.23 21.27 -1.72
N ARG A 165 -8.96 22.39 -1.85
CA ARG A 165 -8.36 23.72 -1.70
C ARG A 165 -7.79 23.96 -0.30
N GLU A 166 -8.47 23.53 0.75
CA GLU A 166 -7.95 23.69 2.12
C GLU A 166 -6.69 22.84 2.34
N LEU A 167 -6.67 21.60 1.86
CA LEU A 167 -5.50 20.71 1.95
C LEU A 167 -4.30 21.26 1.16
N VAL A 168 -4.53 21.72 -0.08
CA VAL A 168 -3.48 22.31 -0.91
C VAL A 168 -2.91 23.58 -0.27
N ARG A 169 -3.73 24.42 0.38
CA ARG A 169 -3.24 25.59 1.12
C ARG A 169 -2.34 25.22 2.29
N ALA A 170 -2.51 24.04 2.87
CA ALA A 170 -1.63 23.52 3.91
C ALA A 170 -0.34 22.87 3.37
N GLY A 171 -0.15 22.84 2.04
CA GLY A 171 1.03 22.27 1.39
C GLY A 171 0.89 20.79 1.02
N VAL A 172 -0.32 20.22 1.07
CA VAL A 172 -0.57 18.83 0.67
C VAL A 172 -0.65 18.72 -0.85
N HIS A 173 0.04 17.73 -1.42
CA HIS A 173 -0.14 17.33 -2.81
C HIS A 173 -1.38 16.43 -2.93
N VAL A 174 -2.53 17.00 -3.27
CA VAL A 174 -3.77 16.23 -3.48
C VAL A 174 -3.83 15.70 -4.91
N LEU A 175 -3.91 14.38 -5.08
CA LEU A 175 -3.89 13.69 -6.36
C LEU A 175 -5.29 13.19 -6.76
N GLU A 176 -5.65 13.41 -8.02
CA GLU A 176 -6.90 12.93 -8.63
C GLU A 176 -6.63 12.53 -10.08
N GLY A 177 -6.16 11.29 -10.29
CA GLY A 177 -5.79 10.79 -11.62
C GLY A 177 -4.51 11.42 -12.17
N ASN A 178 -3.62 11.88 -11.29
CA ASN A 178 -2.35 12.52 -11.63
C ASN A 178 -1.26 12.05 -10.66
N GLY A 179 -0.06 12.64 -10.77
CA GLY A 179 1.06 12.26 -9.92
C GLY A 179 2.01 13.41 -9.59
N VAL A 180 2.86 13.17 -8.60
CA VAL A 180 3.89 14.08 -8.14
C VAL A 180 5.23 13.35 -8.05
N LEU A 181 6.30 14.07 -8.39
CA LEU A 181 7.67 13.58 -8.32
C LEU A 181 8.39 14.31 -7.18
N LEU A 182 8.91 13.57 -6.21
CA LEU A 182 9.52 14.09 -4.99
C LEU A 182 10.98 13.64 -4.89
N ASP A 183 11.89 14.57 -4.62
CA ASP A 183 13.28 14.25 -4.29
C ASP A 183 13.40 14.10 -2.76
N VAL A 184 13.29 12.86 -2.25
CA VAL A 184 13.25 12.52 -0.81
C VAL A 184 14.15 11.33 -0.50
N GLY A 185 14.76 11.31 0.69
CA GLY A 185 15.65 10.21 1.10
C GLY A 185 16.83 9.95 0.15
N GLY A 186 17.25 10.94 -0.65
CA GLY A 186 18.28 10.78 -1.69
C GLY A 186 17.84 10.03 -2.93
N ALA A 187 16.54 9.78 -3.10
CA ALA A 187 15.94 9.15 -4.27
C ALA A 187 14.86 10.05 -4.89
N ARG A 188 14.47 9.72 -6.12
CA ARG A 188 13.37 10.37 -6.82
C ARG A 188 12.16 9.46 -6.76
N VAL A 189 11.19 9.82 -5.93
CA VAL A 189 10.00 9.03 -5.65
C VAL A 189 8.82 9.60 -6.43
N GLY A 190 8.26 8.80 -7.33
CA GLY A 190 7.01 9.11 -8.01
C GLY A 190 5.83 8.59 -7.20
N VAL A 191 4.84 9.44 -6.94
CA VAL A 191 3.56 9.03 -6.35
C VAL A 191 2.46 9.40 -7.34
N ALA A 192 1.77 8.40 -7.88
CA ALA A 192 0.55 8.59 -8.66
C ALA A 192 -0.65 8.20 -7.83
N GLY A 193 -1.74 8.96 -7.94
CA GLY A 193 -2.90 8.74 -7.09
C GLY A 193 -4.22 9.06 -7.73
N THR A 194 -5.23 8.33 -7.28
CA THR A 194 -6.65 8.52 -7.59
C THR A 194 -7.46 8.00 -6.41
N LYS A 195 -8.65 8.54 -6.14
CA LYS A 195 -9.55 7.90 -5.17
C LYS A 195 -9.78 6.42 -5.51
N GLY A 196 -9.93 6.13 -6.80
CA GLY A 196 -10.42 4.84 -7.28
C GLY A 196 -11.94 4.73 -7.09
N PHE A 197 -12.47 3.54 -7.37
CA PHE A 197 -13.89 3.26 -7.21
C PHE A 197 -14.15 1.75 -7.13
N GLY A 198 -15.38 1.39 -6.75
CA GLY A 198 -15.86 0.01 -6.77
C GLY A 198 -16.01 -0.54 -8.18
N GLY A 199 -16.14 -1.86 -8.30
CA GLY A 199 -16.24 -2.59 -9.56
C GLY A 199 -16.15 -4.09 -9.37
N GLY A 200 -15.62 -4.53 -8.23
CA GLY A 200 -15.40 -5.93 -7.90
C GLY A 200 -14.10 -6.48 -8.45
N PHE A 201 -13.89 -7.76 -8.19
CA PHE A 201 -12.62 -8.44 -8.45
C PHE A 201 -12.78 -9.54 -9.49
N ALA A 202 -11.67 -10.10 -9.97
CA ALA A 202 -11.66 -11.10 -11.03
C ALA A 202 -12.72 -12.20 -10.81
N GLY A 203 -13.55 -12.43 -11.82
CA GLY A 203 -14.64 -13.42 -11.80
C GLY A 203 -15.92 -12.99 -11.06
N ARG A 204 -15.90 -11.89 -10.29
CA ARG A 204 -17.03 -11.33 -9.54
C ARG A 204 -17.03 -9.78 -9.65
N CYS A 205 -17.05 -9.29 -10.89
CA CYS A 205 -16.99 -7.86 -11.19
C CYS A 205 -18.14 -7.42 -12.09
N ALA A 206 -18.49 -6.14 -12.00
CA ALA A 206 -19.44 -5.50 -12.90
C ALA A 206 -18.86 -5.39 -14.31
N SER A 207 -19.73 -5.32 -15.32
CA SER A 207 -19.35 -5.13 -16.72
C SER A 207 -20.17 -4.00 -17.34
N GLU A 208 -19.69 -3.41 -18.44
CA GLU A 208 -20.40 -2.38 -19.20
C GLU A 208 -21.57 -2.98 -20.01
N PHE A 209 -22.47 -3.67 -19.33
CA PHE A 209 -23.62 -4.37 -19.90
C PHE A 209 -24.90 -3.94 -19.21
N GLY A 210 -26.03 -4.01 -19.93
CA GLY A 210 -27.35 -3.66 -19.40
C GLY A 210 -27.62 -2.16 -19.39
N GLU A 211 -28.01 -1.65 -18.24
CA GLU A 211 -28.53 -0.30 -17.99
C GLU A 211 -27.47 0.79 -18.16
N PRO A 212 -27.86 2.03 -18.54
CA PRO A 212 -26.95 3.17 -18.59
C PRO A 212 -26.16 3.41 -17.30
N GLU A 213 -26.79 3.20 -16.14
CA GLU A 213 -26.22 3.41 -14.81
C GLU A 213 -25.10 2.40 -14.53
N MET A 214 -25.35 1.11 -14.81
CA MET A 214 -24.34 0.06 -14.67
C MET A 214 -23.12 0.34 -15.55
N LYS A 215 -23.35 0.75 -16.80
CA LYS A 215 -22.27 1.13 -17.71
C LYS A 215 -21.53 2.37 -17.20
N SER A 216 -22.24 3.36 -16.68
CA SER A 216 -21.62 4.58 -16.12
C SER A 216 -20.81 4.30 -14.87
N PHE A 217 -21.28 3.41 -14.00
CA PHE A 217 -20.57 2.91 -12.83
C PHE A 217 -19.23 2.29 -13.25
N VAL A 218 -19.26 1.31 -14.15
CA VAL A 218 -18.04 0.63 -14.61
C VAL A 218 -17.10 1.55 -15.39
N ARG A 219 -17.65 2.46 -16.23
CA ARG A 219 -16.83 3.45 -16.94
C ARG A 219 -16.14 4.41 -15.99
N TYR A 220 -16.77 4.77 -14.87
CA TYR A 220 -16.14 5.63 -13.86
C TYR A 220 -14.95 4.91 -13.23
N THR A 221 -15.12 3.66 -12.80
CA THR A 221 -14.04 2.81 -12.28
C THR A 221 -12.89 2.69 -13.27
N ARG A 222 -13.19 2.41 -14.54
CA ARG A 222 -12.17 2.28 -15.59
C ARG A 222 -11.40 3.59 -15.79
N ARG A 223 -12.08 4.74 -15.86
CA ARG A 223 -11.39 6.03 -15.99
C ARG A 223 -10.42 6.27 -14.83
N CYS A 224 -10.83 5.99 -13.59
CA CYS A 224 -9.93 6.12 -12.44
C CYS A 224 -8.67 5.26 -12.59
N ALA A 225 -8.82 4.00 -13.04
CA ALA A 225 -7.70 3.09 -13.26
C ALA A 225 -6.81 3.51 -14.45
N ASP A 226 -7.42 3.96 -15.56
CA ASP A 226 -6.69 4.44 -16.74
C ASP A 226 -5.87 5.70 -16.41
N ASP A 227 -6.45 6.65 -15.66
CA ASP A 227 -5.77 7.86 -15.21
C ASP A 227 -4.62 7.55 -14.24
N LEU A 228 -4.83 6.60 -13.32
CA LEU A 228 -3.76 6.10 -12.44
C LEU A 228 -2.61 5.49 -13.25
N GLY A 229 -2.92 4.62 -14.21
CA GLY A 229 -1.93 4.00 -15.08
C GLY A 229 -1.17 5.03 -15.92
N ARG A 230 -1.86 6.01 -16.50
CA ARG A 230 -1.21 7.11 -17.23
C ARG A 230 -0.23 7.88 -16.34
N ALA A 231 -0.66 8.27 -15.13
CA ALA A 231 0.17 9.00 -14.20
C ALA A 231 1.40 8.19 -13.73
N LEU A 232 1.23 6.89 -13.46
CA LEU A 232 2.33 5.98 -13.14
C LEU A 232 3.35 5.90 -14.29
N GLY A 233 2.88 5.75 -15.53
CA GLY A 233 3.73 5.74 -16.73
C GLY A 233 4.51 7.04 -16.91
N GLU A 234 3.84 8.19 -16.79
CA GLU A 234 4.46 9.53 -16.89
C GLU A 234 5.57 9.73 -15.85
N LEU A 235 5.35 9.32 -14.59
CA LEU A 235 6.35 9.41 -13.53
C LEU A 235 7.55 8.47 -13.76
N ARG A 236 7.32 7.28 -14.31
CA ARG A 236 8.38 6.34 -14.68
C ARG A 236 9.24 6.90 -15.81
N GLU A 237 8.62 7.47 -16.84
CA GLU A 237 9.32 8.16 -17.93
C GLU A 237 10.11 9.38 -17.44
N ALA A 238 9.60 10.08 -16.42
CA ALA A 238 10.30 11.19 -15.75
C ALA A 238 11.49 10.76 -14.87
N GLY A 239 11.82 9.46 -14.83
CA GLY A 239 13.00 8.93 -14.15
C GLY A 239 12.81 8.67 -12.66
N SER A 240 11.59 8.36 -12.21
CA SER A 240 11.35 7.88 -10.85
C SER A 240 12.18 6.63 -10.55
N THR A 241 12.88 6.63 -9.41
CA THR A 241 13.64 5.47 -8.92
C THR A 241 12.81 4.53 -8.05
N ALA A 242 11.67 5.02 -7.54
CA ALA A 242 10.64 4.26 -6.87
C ALA A 242 9.28 4.84 -7.26
N LEU A 243 8.29 3.98 -7.46
CA LEU A 243 6.96 4.35 -7.95
C LEU A 243 5.88 3.82 -7.00
N ILE A 244 5.09 4.73 -6.44
CA ILE A 244 4.04 4.42 -5.47
C ILE A 244 2.68 4.72 -6.10
N ALA A 245 1.76 3.77 -5.99
CA ALA A 245 0.35 4.00 -6.30
C ALA A 245 -0.42 4.28 -5.00
N LEU A 246 -1.09 5.43 -4.93
CA LEU A 246 -1.92 5.83 -3.79
C LEU A 246 -3.38 5.82 -4.21
N THR A 247 -4.19 4.95 -3.60
CA THR A 247 -5.64 4.91 -3.82
C THR A 247 -6.40 5.04 -2.50
N HIS A 248 -7.71 5.22 -2.56
CA HIS A 248 -8.56 5.01 -1.38
C HIS A 248 -9.22 3.64 -1.45
N PHE A 249 -9.81 3.32 -2.60
CA PHE A 249 -10.41 2.01 -2.88
C PHE A 249 -9.35 0.92 -3.06
N SER A 250 -9.68 -0.30 -2.64
CA SER A 250 -8.73 -1.41 -2.70
C SER A 250 -8.50 -1.91 -4.13
N PRO A 251 -7.23 -2.15 -4.54
CA PRO A 251 -6.92 -2.79 -5.80
C PRO A 251 -7.05 -4.32 -5.76
N VAL A 252 -7.03 -4.95 -4.57
CA VAL A 252 -6.98 -6.42 -4.42
C VAL A 252 -7.98 -6.93 -3.37
N PRO A 253 -8.56 -8.12 -3.55
CA PRO A 253 -9.50 -8.67 -2.57
C PRO A 253 -8.82 -9.13 -1.28
N ASP A 254 -7.50 -9.35 -1.30
CA ASP A 254 -6.72 -9.80 -0.15
C ASP A 254 -6.88 -8.90 1.08
N THR A 255 -6.81 -7.59 0.86
CA THR A 255 -6.89 -6.58 1.92
C THR A 255 -8.30 -6.35 2.44
N LEU A 256 -9.30 -7.00 1.82
CA LEU A 256 -10.69 -6.98 2.27
C LEU A 256 -11.02 -8.14 3.21
N ALA A 257 -10.07 -9.03 3.50
CA ALA A 257 -10.32 -10.18 4.35
C ALA A 257 -10.83 -9.75 5.74
N GLY A 258 -12.10 -10.05 6.03
CA GLY A 258 -12.80 -9.63 7.25
C GLY A 258 -14.05 -8.78 6.96
N GLU A 259 -14.12 -8.19 5.77
CA GLU A 259 -15.32 -7.53 5.24
C GLU A 259 -16.36 -8.55 4.75
N PRO A 260 -17.67 -8.22 4.74
CA PRO A 260 -18.69 -9.04 4.11
C PRO A 260 -18.50 -9.16 2.59
N LEU A 261 -18.59 -10.38 2.05
CA LEU A 261 -18.40 -10.63 0.62
C LEU A 261 -19.39 -9.87 -0.27
N GLU A 262 -20.59 -9.58 0.25
CA GLU A 262 -21.65 -8.85 -0.42
C GLU A 262 -21.25 -7.43 -0.80
N ILE A 263 -20.30 -6.82 -0.06
CA ILE A 263 -19.87 -5.45 -0.29
C ILE A 263 -18.54 -5.33 -1.03
N TYR A 264 -17.82 -6.43 -1.29
CA TYR A 264 -16.54 -6.42 -2.01
C TYR A 264 -16.59 -5.61 -3.33
N PRO A 265 -17.66 -5.69 -4.16
CA PRO A 265 -17.76 -4.86 -5.35
C PRO A 265 -17.80 -3.35 -5.12
N PHE A 266 -18.14 -2.90 -3.91
CA PHE A 266 -18.17 -1.49 -3.53
C PHE A 266 -16.91 -1.05 -2.76
N LEU A 267 -16.02 -1.97 -2.41
CA LEU A 267 -14.78 -1.67 -1.69
C LEU A 267 -13.55 -1.54 -2.59
N GLY A 268 -13.64 -2.00 -3.85
CA GLY A 268 -12.50 -1.98 -4.73
C GLY A 268 -12.75 -2.47 -6.14
N SER A 269 -11.67 -2.47 -6.93
CA SER A 269 -11.69 -2.98 -8.30
C SER A 269 -10.33 -3.53 -8.72
N TYR A 270 -10.34 -4.70 -9.37
CA TYR A 270 -9.14 -5.29 -9.97
C TYR A 270 -8.51 -4.42 -11.07
N LEU A 271 -9.26 -3.49 -11.67
CA LEU A 271 -8.73 -2.58 -12.70
C LEU A 271 -7.61 -1.69 -12.14
N LEU A 272 -7.67 -1.34 -10.86
CA LEU A 272 -6.60 -0.59 -10.18
C LEU A 272 -5.33 -1.44 -10.10
N ALA A 273 -5.43 -2.71 -9.72
CA ALA A 273 -4.29 -3.63 -9.72
C ALA A 273 -3.70 -3.82 -11.11
N GLU A 274 -4.52 -3.94 -12.17
CA GLU A 274 -4.03 -4.05 -13.54
C GLU A 274 -3.24 -2.81 -13.98
N ALA A 275 -3.69 -1.61 -13.59
CA ALA A 275 -2.95 -0.37 -13.84
C ALA A 275 -1.61 -0.33 -13.10
N MET A 276 -1.59 -0.74 -11.83
CA MET A 276 -0.37 -0.81 -11.01
C MET A 276 0.64 -1.83 -11.57
N ASP A 277 0.17 -3.02 -11.94
CA ASP A 277 0.99 -4.10 -12.48
C ASP A 277 1.59 -3.74 -13.83
N ARG A 278 0.78 -3.16 -14.73
CA ARG A 278 1.22 -2.77 -16.08
C ARG A 278 2.35 -1.75 -16.04
N GLU A 279 2.29 -0.81 -15.10
CA GLU A 279 3.27 0.28 -15.00
C GLU A 279 4.42 -0.02 -14.03
N GLY A 280 4.36 -1.14 -13.31
CA GLY A 280 5.43 -1.60 -12.42
C GLY A 280 5.57 -0.76 -11.16
N ALA A 281 4.46 -0.49 -10.46
CA ALA A 281 4.52 0.15 -9.13
C ALA A 281 5.31 -0.71 -8.12
N ASP A 282 6.10 -0.10 -7.25
CA ASP A 282 6.89 -0.80 -6.22
C ASP A 282 6.10 -1.02 -4.92
N LEU A 283 5.09 -0.18 -4.70
CA LEU A 283 4.17 -0.21 -3.55
C LEU A 283 2.82 0.39 -3.96
N ALA A 284 1.75 -0.24 -3.53
CA ALA A 284 0.39 0.31 -3.57
C ALA A 284 -0.13 0.50 -2.14
N VAL A 285 -0.75 1.65 -1.88
CA VAL A 285 -1.31 2.02 -0.57
C VAL A 285 -2.77 2.42 -0.77
N HIS A 286 -3.67 1.90 0.08
CA HIS A 286 -5.09 2.25 0.07
C HIS A 286 -5.71 2.29 1.47
N GLY A 287 -6.94 2.81 1.58
CA GLY A 287 -7.74 2.83 2.82
C GLY A 287 -9.06 2.04 2.68
N HIS A 288 -10.16 2.61 3.16
CA HIS A 288 -11.58 2.21 2.94
C HIS A 288 -12.04 0.92 3.64
N ALA A 289 -11.25 -0.15 3.60
CA ALA A 289 -11.65 -1.46 4.13
C ALA A 289 -11.32 -1.60 5.62
N HIS A 290 -12.16 -1.03 6.49
CA HIS A 290 -11.92 -0.91 7.94
C HIS A 290 -11.86 -2.24 8.69
N MET A 291 -12.59 -3.25 8.22
CA MET A 291 -12.58 -4.61 8.77
C MET A 291 -11.65 -5.54 7.99
N GLY A 292 -10.89 -4.99 7.04
CA GLY A 292 -9.96 -5.72 6.21
C GLY A 292 -8.65 -6.08 6.91
N THR A 293 -7.62 -6.36 6.12
CA THR A 293 -6.26 -6.66 6.58
C THR A 293 -5.24 -5.75 5.91
N GLU A 294 -4.15 -5.48 6.63
CA GLU A 294 -3.09 -4.59 6.16
C GLU A 294 -2.41 -5.09 4.87
N HIS A 295 -2.20 -6.40 4.72
CA HIS A 295 -1.33 -6.95 3.68
C HIS A 295 -2.10 -7.60 2.54
N GLY A 296 -1.79 -7.18 1.32
CA GLY A 296 -2.20 -7.84 0.09
C GLY A 296 -1.13 -7.77 -0.99
N MET A 297 -1.39 -8.41 -2.13
CA MET A 297 -0.49 -8.35 -3.27
C MET A 297 -1.28 -8.45 -4.57
N THR A 298 -0.88 -7.70 -5.59
CA THR A 298 -1.42 -7.85 -6.94
C THR A 298 -0.91 -9.14 -7.58
N ALA A 299 -1.51 -9.53 -8.71
CA ALA A 299 -1.05 -10.68 -9.48
C ALA A 299 0.35 -10.47 -10.07
N GLY A 300 0.71 -9.22 -10.41
CA GLY A 300 2.04 -8.82 -10.87
C GLY A 300 3.10 -8.70 -9.76
N GLY A 301 2.74 -8.94 -8.49
CA GLY A 301 3.68 -8.93 -7.37
C GLY A 301 3.87 -7.59 -6.69
N VAL A 302 3.05 -6.58 -7.02
CA VAL A 302 3.05 -5.29 -6.32
C VAL A 302 2.48 -5.50 -4.92
N ARG A 303 3.25 -5.11 -3.91
CA ARG A 303 2.80 -5.15 -2.51
C ARG A 303 1.70 -4.10 -2.30
N VAL A 304 0.59 -4.53 -1.73
CA VAL A 304 -0.55 -3.67 -1.39
C VAL A 304 -0.65 -3.52 0.12
N ARG A 305 -0.89 -2.29 0.58
CA ARG A 305 -1.08 -1.94 1.99
C ARG A 305 -2.42 -1.25 2.21
N ASN A 306 -3.27 -1.87 3.02
CA ASN A 306 -4.43 -1.21 3.60
C ASN A 306 -3.97 -0.45 4.85
N VAL A 307 -3.98 0.87 4.76
CA VAL A 307 -3.54 1.81 5.80
C VAL A 307 -4.70 2.51 6.47
N ALA A 308 -5.94 2.01 6.30
CA ALA A 308 -7.07 2.49 7.07
C ALA A 308 -6.71 2.48 8.56
N MET A 309 -6.89 3.60 9.25
CA MET A 309 -6.48 3.74 10.66
C MET A 309 -7.03 2.63 11.57
N PRO A 310 -8.28 2.15 11.39
CA PRO A 310 -8.80 0.99 12.15
C PRO A 310 -8.06 -0.32 11.90
N VAL A 311 -7.44 -0.50 10.72
CA VAL A 311 -6.71 -1.71 10.34
C VAL A 311 -5.29 -1.69 10.88
N ILE A 312 -4.61 -0.54 10.80
CA ILE A 312 -3.22 -0.42 11.27
C ILE A 312 -3.12 -0.15 12.77
N ASP A 313 -4.20 0.28 13.41
CA ASP A 313 -4.33 0.57 14.85
C ASP A 313 -3.22 1.49 15.41
N ARG A 314 -2.90 2.53 14.63
CA ARG A 314 -1.86 3.53 14.93
C ARG A 314 -2.06 4.77 14.05
N ALA A 315 -1.45 5.88 14.47
CA ALA A 315 -1.55 7.16 13.74
C ALA A 315 -0.97 7.10 12.31
N PHE A 316 0.01 6.23 12.06
CA PHE A 316 0.51 5.87 10.73
C PHE A 316 1.38 4.61 10.78
N ALA A 317 1.44 3.87 9.68
CA ALA A 317 2.38 2.77 9.49
C ALA A 317 3.57 3.25 8.65
N VAL A 318 4.76 2.66 8.84
CA VAL A 318 5.97 2.98 8.06
C VAL A 318 6.37 1.78 7.21
N TYR A 319 6.50 2.00 5.91
CA TYR A 319 6.92 0.99 4.94
C TYR A 319 8.27 1.33 4.35
N HIS A 320 9.07 0.30 4.07
CA HIS A 320 10.42 0.43 3.53
C HIS A 320 10.46 0.02 2.06
N LEU A 321 10.76 0.98 1.20
CA LEU A 321 11.05 0.79 -0.22
C LEU A 321 12.57 0.75 -0.39
N GLY A 322 13.12 -0.46 -0.42
CA GLY A 322 14.51 -0.71 -0.79
C GLY A 322 14.58 -1.38 -2.16
N ARG A 323 15.55 -1.00 -2.99
CA ARG A 323 15.94 -1.84 -4.12
C ARG A 323 16.63 -3.09 -3.57
N SER A 324 16.05 -4.26 -3.81
CA SER A 324 16.84 -5.49 -3.80
C SER A 324 17.82 -5.40 -4.97
N SER A 325 19.11 -5.22 -4.69
CA SER A 325 20.15 -5.50 -5.66
C SER A 325 20.15 -7.01 -5.92
N SER A 326 19.35 -7.47 -6.88
CA SER A 326 19.42 -8.84 -7.37
C SER A 326 19.28 -8.86 -8.89
N ASN A 327 20.36 -9.32 -9.53
CA ASN A 327 20.58 -9.64 -10.95
C ASN A 327 20.92 -8.51 -11.92
N ASP A 328 22.22 -8.13 -11.96
CA ASP A 328 22.96 -8.09 -13.24
C ASP A 328 24.46 -8.41 -13.01
N GLU A 329 24.74 -9.65 -12.59
CA GLU A 329 26.02 -10.28 -12.93
C GLU A 329 25.71 -11.43 -13.88
N ARG A 330 25.70 -11.15 -15.18
CA ARG A 330 25.91 -12.20 -16.17
C ARG A 330 27.37 -12.64 -16.08
N PRO A 331 27.68 -13.93 -15.96
CA PRO A 331 29.04 -14.40 -16.15
C PRO A 331 29.43 -14.15 -17.60
N ASP A 332 30.53 -13.44 -17.78
CA ASP A 332 31.18 -13.20 -19.06
C ASP A 332 31.82 -14.52 -19.54
N GLU A 333 31.02 -15.43 -20.09
CA GLU A 333 31.50 -16.62 -20.78
C GLU A 333 31.55 -16.34 -22.30
N HIS A 334 32.69 -15.86 -22.78
CA HIS A 334 33.44 -16.47 -23.89
C HIS A 334 34.66 -15.61 -24.26
N ARG A 335 35.79 -15.90 -23.61
CA ARG A 335 37.10 -15.63 -24.19
C ARG A 335 37.97 -16.88 -24.06
N LYS A 336 37.89 -17.74 -25.08
CA LYS A 336 39.00 -18.50 -25.66
C LYS A 336 38.54 -19.14 -26.96
#